data_AF-A0A7Y0K7U6-F1
#
_entry.id   AF-A0A7Y0K7U6-F1
#
_cell.length_a   1.000
_cell.length_b   1.000
_cell.length_c   1.000
_cell.angle_alpha   90.00
_cell.angle_beta   90.00
_cell.angle_gamma   90.00
#
_symmetry.space_group_name_H-M   'P 1'
#
loop_
_entity.id
_entity.type
_entity.pdbx_description
1 polymer ?
#
loop_
_entity_poly.entity_id
_entity_poly.type
_entity_poly.pdbx_seq_one_letter_code
_entity_poly.pdbx_strand_id
1 'polypeptide(L)'
;MRVCNINIQSICTRLCYYIYIANQIIPSIGNYKLNKLTRIEYQKHLNRLSEKYAKTTVQTIHSIFCTAINKAVELELLQHNNFLNLKVQKDNEIEKRNYLTRDEVSTFIRTAKKASLITT
;
A
#
# COMPACT_ATOMS: atom_id res chain seq x y z
N MET A 1 3.68 -29.45 15.08
CA MET A 1 4.08 -29.08 13.70
C MET A 1 3.52 -27.69 13.39
N ARG A 2 4.38 -26.68 13.20
CA ARG A 2 3.93 -25.35 12.78
C ARG A 2 3.66 -25.41 11.28
N VAL A 3 2.39 -25.28 10.89
CA VAL A 3 2.04 -24.99 9.50
C VAL A 3 2.59 -23.61 9.14
N CYS A 4 3.70 -23.58 8.40
CA CYS A 4 4.13 -22.38 7.71
C CYS A 4 3.04 -22.03 6.70
N ASN A 5 2.19 -21.06 7.06
CA ASN A 5 1.25 -20.42 6.16
C ASN A 5 2.08 -19.59 5.17
N ILE A 6 2.62 -20.23 4.15
CA ILE A 6 3.31 -19.56 3.05
C ILE A 6 2.22 -18.87 2.25
N ASN A 7 1.99 -17.60 2.58
CA ASN A 7 1.07 -16.72 1.88
C ASN A 7 1.48 -16.65 0.40
N ILE A 8 0.82 -17.43 -0.44
CA ILE A 8 0.95 -17.35 -1.91
C ILE A 8 0.29 -16.04 -2.32
N GLN A 9 1.06 -14.96 -2.27
CA GLN A 9 0.63 -13.63 -2.69
C GLN A 9 0.22 -13.69 -4.17
N SER A 10 -1.00 -13.22 -4.49
CA SER A 10 -1.49 -13.12 -5.86
C SER A 10 -0.52 -12.31 -6.74
N ILE A 11 -0.40 -12.65 -8.03
CA ILE A 11 0.50 -11.98 -9.00
C ILE A 11 0.30 -10.46 -8.98
N CYS A 12 -0.95 -10.00 -8.87
CA CYS A 12 -1.28 -8.58 -8.76
C CYS A 12 -0.65 -7.94 -7.53
N THR A 13 -0.70 -8.59 -6.37
CA THR A 13 -0.11 -8.06 -5.14
C THR A 13 1.40 -7.93 -5.25
N ARG A 14 2.06 -8.94 -5.84
CA ARG A 14 3.50 -8.90 -6.10
C ARG A 14 3.89 -7.75 -7.03
N LEU A 15 3.10 -7.51 -8.08
CA LEU A 15 3.33 -6.40 -9.00
C LEU A 15 3.17 -5.04 -8.31
N CYS A 16 2.09 -4.86 -7.52
CA CYS A 16 1.89 -3.64 -6.74
C CYS A 16 3.06 -3.37 -5.79
N TYR A 17 3.55 -4.41 -5.11
CA TYR A 17 4.68 -4.29 -4.18
C TYR A 17 5.95 -3.86 -4.92
N TYR A 18 6.24 -4.48 -6.06
CA TYR A 18 7.37 -4.09 -6.90
C TYR A 18 7.31 -2.62 -7.32
N ILE A 19 6.14 -2.15 -7.76
CA ILE A 19 5.92 -0.75 -8.16
C ILE A 19 6.19 0.20 -6.99
N TYR A 20 5.69 -0.10 -5.80
CA TYR A 20 5.93 0.76 -4.62
C TYR A 20 7.39 0.76 -4.20
N ILE A 21 8.06 -0.39 -4.23
CA ILE A 21 9.47 -0.50 -3.88
C ILE A 21 10.33 0.31 -4.86
N ALA A 22 10.15 0.09 -6.16
CA ALA A 22 10.94 0.72 -7.21
C ALA A 22 10.73 2.23 -7.30
N ASN A 23 9.50 2.71 -7.10
CA ASN A 23 9.17 4.12 -7.34
C ASN A 23 9.17 4.99 -6.08
N GLN A 24 8.92 4.41 -4.90
CA GLN A 24 8.76 5.20 -3.67
C GLN A 24 9.87 4.93 -2.65
N ILE A 25 10.18 3.66 -2.39
CA ILE A 25 11.10 3.25 -1.32
C ILE A 25 12.56 3.42 -1.76
N ILE A 26 12.96 2.80 -2.89
CA ILE A 26 14.35 2.83 -3.37
C ILE A 26 14.82 4.28 -3.66
N PRO A 27 14.08 5.12 -4.40
CA PRO A 27 14.55 6.46 -4.72
C PRO A 27 14.70 7.37 -3.49
N SER A 28 13.85 7.18 -2.49
CA SER A 28 13.81 8.05 -1.31
C SER A 28 14.72 7.58 -0.18
N ILE A 29 14.82 6.26 0.03
CA ILE A 29 15.45 5.67 1.22
C ILE A 29 16.59 4.72 0.84
N GLY A 30 16.65 4.22 -0.39
CA GLY A 30 17.65 3.25 -0.83
C GLY A 30 19.11 3.72 -0.71
N ASN A 31 19.34 5.04 -0.73
CA ASN A 31 20.68 5.62 -0.56
C ASN A 31 21.10 5.77 0.91
N TYR A 32 20.20 5.55 1.87
CA TYR A 32 20.52 5.64 3.29
C TYR A 32 21.09 4.31 3.77
N LYS A 33 22.20 4.37 4.52
CA LYS A 33 22.61 3.22 5.34
C LYS A 33 21.50 2.95 6.35
N LEU A 34 21.06 1.70 6.48
CA LEU A 34 19.96 1.31 7.36
C LEU A 34 20.14 1.80 8.81
N ASN A 35 21.38 1.83 9.30
CA ASN A 35 21.71 2.32 10.65
C ASN A 35 21.64 3.85 10.82
N LYS A 36 21.64 4.62 9.72
CA LYS A 36 21.59 6.10 9.74
C LYS A 36 20.18 6.63 9.52
N LEU A 37 19.25 5.80 9.05
CA LEU A 37 17.89 6.22 8.82
C LEU A 37 17.20 6.45 10.18
N THR A 38 16.86 7.71 10.47
CA THR A 38 16.17 8.06 11.71
C THR A 38 14.66 8.02 11.53
N ARG A 39 13.94 7.84 12.65
CA ARG A 39 12.48 7.88 12.70
C ARG A 39 11.91 9.20 12.14
N ILE A 40 12.61 10.31 12.38
CA ILE A 40 12.20 11.65 11.93
C ILE A 40 12.28 11.77 10.41
N GLU A 41 13.40 11.33 9.81
CA GLU A 41 13.59 11.39 8.36
C GLU A 41 12.57 10.51 7.63
N TYR A 42 12.29 9.33 8.17
CA TYR A 42 11.26 8.46 7.59
C TYR A 42 9.84 9.02 7.76
N GLN A 43 9.52 9.66 8.90
CA GLN A 43 8.23 10.35 9.06
C GLN A 43 8.07 11.49 8.04
N LYS A 44 9.12 12.27 7.76
CA LYS A 44 9.09 13.30 6.71
C LYS A 44 8.77 12.69 5.35
N HIS A 45 9.35 11.53 5.03
CA HIS A 45 9.04 10.80 3.81
C HIS A 45 7.56 10.35 3.76
N LEU A 46 7.02 9.80 4.85
CA LEU A 46 5.60 9.42 4.93
C LEU A 46 4.67 10.62 4.76
N ASN A 47 5.03 11.79 5.29
CA ASN A 47 4.25 13.02 5.12
C ASN A 47 4.21 13.45 3.63
N ARG A 48 5.35 13.44 2.93
CA ARG A 48 5.41 13.70 1.48
C ARG A 48 4.56 12.71 0.68
N LEU A 49 4.55 11.43 1.05
CA LEU A 49 3.68 10.43 0.42
C LEU A 49 2.19 10.71 0.69
N SER A 50 1.86 11.25 1.85
CA SER A 50 0.48 11.57 2.25
C SER A 50 -0.11 12.74 1.46
N GLU A 51 0.73 13.65 0.96
CA GLU A 51 0.31 14.71 0.03
C GLU A 51 -0.13 14.13 -1.32
N LYS A 52 0.54 13.08 -1.80
CA LYS A 52 0.31 12.52 -3.15
C LYS A 52 -0.67 11.37 -3.20
N TYR A 53 -0.73 10.54 -2.15
CA TYR A 53 -1.45 9.27 -2.18
C TYR A 53 -2.56 9.20 -1.12
N ALA A 54 -3.54 8.34 -1.37
CA ALA A 54 -4.55 7.98 -0.37
C ALA A 54 -3.89 7.37 0.88
N LYS A 55 -4.54 7.52 2.04
CA LYS A 55 -4.03 7.04 3.33
C LYS A 55 -3.74 5.53 3.30
N THR A 56 -4.61 4.75 2.68
CA THR A 56 -4.48 3.29 2.50
C THR A 56 -3.23 2.92 1.70
N THR A 57 -2.94 3.66 0.64
CA THR A 57 -1.72 3.49 -0.16
C THR A 57 -0.47 3.79 0.65
N VAL A 58 -0.44 4.90 1.39
CA VAL A 58 0.70 5.25 2.26
C VAL A 58 0.91 4.20 3.35
N GLN A 59 -0.17 3.72 3.97
CA GLN A 59 -0.13 2.61 4.93
C GLN A 59 0.44 1.33 4.30
N THR A 60 0.06 1.01 3.07
CA THR A 60 0.58 -0.15 2.35
C THR A 60 2.08 -0.03 2.11
N ILE A 61 2.55 1.12 1.64
CA ILE A 61 3.99 1.41 1.46
C ILE A 61 4.73 1.29 2.79
N HIS A 62 4.16 1.84 3.86
CA HIS A 62 4.71 1.76 5.20
C HIS A 62 4.82 0.31 5.71
N SER A 63 3.78 -0.51 5.51
CA SER A 63 3.79 -1.92 5.89
C SER A 63 4.82 -2.74 5.12
N ILE A 64 4.99 -2.48 3.81
CA ILE A 64 6.04 -3.12 2.99
C ILE A 64 7.42 -2.77 3.56
N PHE A 65 7.66 -1.50 3.87
CA PHE A 65 8.91 -1.05 4.47
C PHE A 65 9.16 -1.70 5.84
N CYS A 66 8.19 -1.69 6.75
CA CYS A 66 8.33 -2.32 8.06
C CYS A 66 8.58 -3.83 7.96
N THR A 67 7.99 -4.51 6.98
CA THR A 67 8.26 -5.93 6.71
C THR A 67 9.72 -6.15 6.31
N ALA A 68 10.26 -5.29 5.43
CA ALA A 68 11.67 -5.35 5.05
C ALA A 68 12.60 -5.09 6.25
N ILE A 69 12.29 -4.11 7.10
CA ILE A 69 13.06 -3.82 8.31
C ILE A 69 12.99 -4.97 9.31
N ASN A 70 11.82 -5.55 9.54
CA ASN A 70 11.68 -6.74 10.39
C ASN A 70 12.55 -7.89 9.86
N LYS A 71 12.59 -8.08 8.54
CA LYS A 71 13.47 -9.09 7.95
C LYS A 71 14.95 -8.78 8.17
N ALA A 72 15.34 -7.51 8.10
CA ALA A 72 16.70 -7.09 8.41
C ALA A 72 17.06 -7.32 9.90
N VAL A 73 16.10 -7.17 10.82
CA VAL A 73 16.28 -7.51 12.24
C VAL A 73 16.43 -9.01 12.44
N GLU A 74 15.60 -9.83 11.78
CA GLU A 74 15.73 -11.31 11.81
C GLU A 74 17.10 -11.79 11.27
N LEU A 75 17.68 -11.06 10.32
CA LEU A 75 19.00 -11.33 9.76
C LEU A 75 20.14 -10.66 10.55
N GLU A 76 19.84 -10.09 11.72
CA GLU A 76 20.79 -9.41 12.61
C GLU A 76 21.54 -8.22 11.98
N LEU A 77 21.03 -7.70 10.86
CA LEU A 77 21.54 -6.49 10.21
C LEU A 77 21.18 -5.22 10.99
N LEU A 78 20.11 -5.30 11.80
CA LEU A 78 19.61 -4.26 12.67
C LEU A 78 19.23 -4.87 14.03
N GLN A 79 19.42 -4.12 15.12
CA GLN A 79 19.08 -4.62 16.46
C GLN A 79 17.58 -4.60 16.77
N HIS A 80 16.83 -3.64 16.21
CA HIS A 80 15.42 -3.41 16.53
C HIS A 80 14.73 -2.58 15.43
N ASN A 81 13.41 -2.74 15.30
CA ASN A 81 12.60 -1.96 14.37
C ASN A 81 12.01 -0.71 15.05
N ASN A 82 12.53 0.47 14.69
CA ASN A 82 12.11 1.76 15.26
C ASN A 82 10.93 2.42 14.51
N PHE A 83 10.39 1.76 13.48
CA PHE A 83 9.43 2.36 12.56
C PHE A 83 8.00 1.84 12.71
N LEU A 84 7.77 0.79 13.51
CA LEU A 84 6.46 0.12 13.64
C LEU A 84 5.30 1.03 14.07
N ASN A 85 5.57 2.01 14.95
CA ASN A 85 4.55 2.85 15.58
C ASN A 85 4.44 4.24 14.93
N LEU A 86 4.72 4.37 13.63
CA LEU A 86 4.58 5.64 12.94
C LEU A 86 3.15 5.85 12.47
N LYS A 87 2.60 7.03 12.77
CA LYS A 87 1.24 7.37 12.39
C LYS A 87 1.27 8.13 11.06
N VAL A 88 0.47 7.66 10.11
CA VAL A 88 0.17 8.39 8.88
C VAL A 88 -0.86 9.46 9.22
N GLN A 89 -0.40 10.71 9.32
CA GLN A 89 -1.26 11.86 9.57
C GLN A 89 -1.88 12.28 8.24
N LYS A 90 -3.08 11.77 7.96
CA LYS A 90 -3.92 12.24 6.86
C LYS A 90 -5.35 12.31 7.38
N ASP A 91 -5.99 13.44 7.15
CA ASP A 91 -7.41 13.63 7.49
C ASP A 91 -8.23 12.57 6.78
N ASN A 92 -9.12 11.94 7.53
CA ASN A 92 -10.02 10.93 6.99
C ASN A 92 -11.08 11.65 6.16
N GLU A 93 -10.75 12.08 4.94
CA GLU A 93 -11.79 12.28 3.95
C GLU A 93 -12.48 10.92 3.80
N ILE A 94 -13.71 10.82 4.30
CA ILE A 94 -14.55 9.65 4.12
C ILE A 94 -14.68 9.50 2.61
N GLU A 95 -14.03 8.48 2.03
CA GLU A 95 -14.23 8.15 0.62
C GLU A 95 -15.74 8.01 0.40
N LYS A 96 -16.34 9.02 -0.23
CA LYS A 96 -17.74 8.95 -0.68
C LYS A 96 -17.77 7.89 -1.76
N ARG A 97 -18.00 6.64 -1.36
CA ARG A 97 -18.27 5.56 -2.31
C ARG A 97 -19.51 5.97 -3.09
N ASN A 98 -19.32 6.25 -4.38
CA ASN A 98 -20.42 6.55 -5.27
C ASN A 98 -21.12 5.23 -5.61
N TYR A 99 -22.25 4.97 -4.98
CA TYR A 99 -23.08 3.81 -5.28
C TYR A 99 -24.04 4.17 -6.41
N LEU A 100 -24.15 3.28 -7.39
CA LEU A 100 -25.17 3.41 -8.44
C LEU A 100 -26.55 3.36 -7.79
N THR A 101 -27.36 4.36 -8.08
CA THR A 101 -28.79 4.35 -7.74
C THR A 101 -29.53 3.31 -8.59
N ARG A 102 -30.74 2.94 -8.17
CA ARG A 102 -31.58 1.97 -8.89
C ARG A 102 -31.78 2.37 -10.36
N ASP A 103 -31.98 3.65 -10.64
CA ASP A 103 -32.23 4.15 -11.99
C ASP A 103 -30.98 4.09 -12.87
N GLU A 104 -29.80 4.39 -12.30
CA GLU A 104 -28.52 4.26 -12.99
C GLU A 104 -28.20 2.79 -13.30
N VAL A 105 -28.48 1.87 -12.37
CA VAL A 105 -28.34 0.43 -12.63
C VAL A 105 -29.26 -0.01 -13.78
N SER A 106 -30.52 0.43 -13.78
CA SER A 106 -31.48 0.10 -14.85
C SER A 106 -31.00 0.61 -16.22
N THR A 107 -30.42 1.82 -16.24
CA THR A 107 -29.88 2.46 -17.45
C THR A 107 -28.63 1.75 -17.94
N PHE A 108 -27.73 1.36 -17.04
CA PHE A 108 -26.55 0.56 -17.34
C PHE A 108 -26.93 -0.78 -17.99
N ILE A 109 -27.86 -1.53 -17.39
CA ILE A 109 -28.32 -2.83 -17.92
C ILE A 109 -28.96 -2.66 -19.30
N ARG A 110 -29.85 -1.67 -19.48
CA ARG A 110 -30.50 -1.40 -20.78
C ARG A 110 -29.47 -1.11 -21.87
N THR A 111 -28.45 -0.32 -21.55
CA THR A 111 -27.39 0.07 -22.50
C THR A 111 -26.51 -1.12 -22.85
N ALA A 112 -26.14 -1.93 -21.86
CA ALA A 112 -25.34 -3.13 -22.06
C ALA A 112 -26.07 -4.20 -22.91
N LYS A 113 -27.39 -4.35 -22.74
CA LYS A 113 -28.24 -5.19 -23.61
C LYS A 113 -28.29 -4.67 -25.04
N LYS A 114 -28.44 -3.35 -25.23
CA LYS A 114 -28.44 -2.72 -26.56
C LYS A 114 -27.09 -2.89 -27.28
N ALA A 115 -25.99 -2.93 -26.53
CA ALA A 115 -24.65 -3.16 -27.05
C ALA A 115 -24.30 -4.64 -27.26
N SER A 116 -25.25 -5.58 -27.06
CA SER A 116 -25.03 -7.04 -27.12
C SER A 116 -23.93 -7.57 -26.18
N LEU A 117 -23.56 -6.82 -25.13
CA LEU A 117 -22.54 -7.23 -24.15
C LEU A 117 -23.08 -8.22 -23.12
N ILE A 118 -24.40 -8.33 -23.02
CA ILE A 118 -25.11 -9.28 -22.15
C ILE A 118 -26.28 -9.84 -22.96
N THR A 119 -26.12 -11.06 -23.46
CA THR A 119 -27.22 -11.83 -24.07
C THR A 119 -27.93 -12.59 -22.94
N THR A 120 -29.27 -12.58 -22.97
CA THR A 120 -30.07 -13.50 -22.14
C THR A 120 -30.08 -14.88 -22.77
#